data_AF-A0A1S6IYK4-F1
#
_entry.id   AF-A0A1S6IYK4-F1
#
_cell.length_a   1.000
_cell.length_b   1.000
_cell.length_c   1.000
_cell.angle_alpha   90.00
_cell.angle_beta   90.00
_cell.angle_gamma   90.00
#
_symmetry.space_group_name_H-M   'P 1'
#
loop_
_entity.id
_entity.type
_entity.pdbx_description
1 polymer ?
#
loop_
_entity_poly.entity_id
_entity_poly.type
_entity_poly.pdbx_seq_one_letter_code
_entity_poly.pdbx_strand_id
1 'polypeptide(L)'
;MKTWYVEDAGGGCQAFGEVVVLVCEETGEIYSARVPVTWSNKMSWEELVCQLMQELMEQAGATKADQFLVCSGNIFHTYHKWLTEKGYHWQTHKMDGLAHDAAEGAFHNMVVEAGFPEHIKLIERDYRSYYSDIERWVAADPERKKLYWKDREVRKKPSLPRYVLKSTLSKARSCHGCHKPIPPFSPAVELKYRQDGRKFRFFFHPQCSPVQPLKSNLLQQEVNWQGERLAGIVVVCPEEVPCTLCGNPLEVGKKAFYAYHENKLICGHLECFEL
;
A
#
# COMPACT_ATOMS: atom_id res chain seq x y z
N MET A 1 -32.33 9.94 -4.29
CA MET A 1 -31.10 9.35 -3.74
C MET A 1 -30.72 8.23 -4.67
N LYS A 2 -29.64 8.42 -5.43
CA LYS A 2 -29.06 7.40 -6.31
C LYS A 2 -27.92 6.67 -5.58
N THR A 3 -27.61 5.45 -6.02
CA THR A 3 -26.39 4.76 -5.61
C THR A 3 -25.40 4.79 -6.76
N TRP A 4 -24.23 5.38 -6.52
CA TRP A 4 -23.17 5.49 -7.50
C TRP A 4 -22.03 4.51 -7.20
N TYR A 5 -21.66 3.71 -8.18
CA TYR A 5 -20.59 2.73 -8.15
C TYR A 5 -19.37 3.29 -8.87
N VAL A 6 -18.20 3.19 -8.24
CA VAL A 6 -16.93 3.71 -8.76
C VAL A 6 -15.93 2.57 -8.92
N GLU A 7 -15.50 2.33 -10.15
CA GLU A 7 -14.55 1.26 -10.51
C GLU A 7 -13.49 1.76 -11.50
N ASP A 8 -12.37 1.04 -11.59
CA ASP A 8 -11.31 1.23 -12.58
C ASP A 8 -11.02 -0.05 -13.39
N ALA A 9 -10.39 0.14 -14.55
CA ALA A 9 -9.84 -0.95 -15.35
C ALA A 9 -8.51 -0.54 -15.98
N GLY A 10 -7.67 -1.53 -16.29
CA GLY A 10 -6.38 -1.31 -16.97
C GLY A 10 -5.20 -1.02 -16.03
N GLY A 11 -5.39 -0.98 -14.71
CA GLY A 11 -4.30 -0.74 -13.74
C GLY A 11 -3.14 -1.74 -13.84
N GLY A 12 -3.43 -3.00 -14.17
CA GLY A 12 -2.45 -4.06 -14.35
C GLY A 12 -1.71 -4.08 -15.69
N CYS A 13 -2.18 -3.32 -16.68
CA CYS A 13 -1.57 -3.25 -18.01
C CYS A 13 -0.48 -2.15 -18.04
N GLN A 14 0.68 -2.43 -18.64
CA GLN A 14 1.73 -1.41 -18.85
C GLN A 14 1.43 -0.48 -20.03
N ALA A 15 0.55 -0.91 -20.93
CA ALA A 15 0.06 -0.12 -22.04
C ALA A 15 -1.30 0.49 -21.69
N PHE A 16 -1.57 1.65 -22.31
CA PHE A 16 -2.74 2.49 -22.16
C PHE A 16 -2.93 3.08 -20.77
N GLY A 17 -3.82 4.06 -20.66
CA GLY A 17 -4.28 4.60 -19.39
C GLY A 17 -5.12 3.62 -18.60
N GLU A 18 -5.32 3.85 -17.31
CA GLU A 18 -6.51 3.31 -16.64
C GLU A 18 -7.76 4.00 -17.17
N VAL A 19 -8.90 3.32 -17.09
CA VAL A 19 -10.22 3.95 -17.20
C VAL A 19 -10.83 3.95 -15.82
N VAL A 20 -11.51 5.04 -15.47
CA VAL A 20 -12.35 5.11 -14.27
C VAL A 20 -13.79 5.36 -14.68
N VAL A 21 -14.74 4.76 -13.96
CA VAL A 21 -16.17 4.88 -14.23
C VAL A 21 -16.95 5.30 -13.00
N LEU A 22 -18.07 5.97 -13.25
CA LEU A 22 -19.11 6.31 -12.28
C LEU A 22 -20.43 5.80 -12.85
N VAL A 23 -21.06 4.84 -12.16
CA VAL A 23 -22.23 4.13 -12.67
C VAL A 23 -23.38 4.19 -11.67
N CYS A 24 -24.59 4.48 -12.12
CA CYS A 24 -25.80 4.27 -11.32
C CYS A 24 -26.53 3.05 -11.89
N GLU A 25 -26.44 1.92 -11.20
CA GLU A 25 -27.04 0.67 -11.69
C GLU A 25 -28.57 0.75 -11.73
N GLU A 26 -29.18 1.54 -10.84
CA GLU A 26 -30.64 1.70 -10.82
C GLU A 26 -31.17 2.40 -12.07
N THR A 27 -30.42 3.34 -12.64
CA THR A 27 -30.81 4.12 -13.83
C THR A 27 -30.12 3.66 -15.10
N GLY A 28 -29.05 2.86 -14.99
CA GLY A 28 -28.19 2.46 -16.11
C GLY A 28 -27.28 3.58 -16.63
N GLU A 29 -27.16 4.70 -15.90
CA GLU A 29 -26.27 5.79 -16.27
C GLU A 29 -24.80 5.39 -16.09
N ILE A 30 -23.98 5.65 -17.10
CA ILE A 30 -22.56 5.32 -17.11
C ILE A 30 -21.77 6.55 -17.56
N TYR A 31 -20.87 7.01 -16.71
CA TYR A 31 -19.90 8.05 -17.00
C TYR A 31 -18.49 7.46 -16.90
N SER A 32 -17.58 7.86 -17.77
CA SER A 32 -16.21 7.32 -17.77
C SER A 32 -15.17 8.38 -18.16
N ALA A 33 -13.95 8.21 -17.63
CA ALA A 33 -12.80 9.03 -17.97
C ALA A 33 -11.56 8.16 -18.17
N ARG A 34 -10.68 8.60 -19.09
CA ARG A 34 -9.39 7.95 -19.37
C ARG A 34 -8.28 8.66 -18.61
N VAL A 35 -7.54 7.92 -17.79
CA VAL A 35 -6.32 8.41 -17.15
C VAL A 35 -5.23 8.46 -18.22
N PRO A 36 -4.64 9.61 -18.55
CA PRO A 36 -3.64 9.68 -19.63
C PRO A 36 -2.39 8.85 -19.31
N VAL A 37 -1.70 8.34 -20.33
CA VAL A 37 -0.48 7.52 -20.15
C VAL A 37 0.68 8.30 -19.52
N THR A 38 0.71 9.63 -19.72
CA THR A 38 1.64 10.60 -19.12
C THR A 38 0.91 11.93 -18.89
N TRP A 39 1.42 12.79 -18.01
CA TRP A 39 0.89 14.13 -17.76
C TRP A 39 2.00 15.04 -17.22
N SER A 40 1.89 16.34 -17.45
CA SER A 40 2.93 17.32 -17.08
C SER A 40 2.62 18.11 -15.81
N ASN A 41 1.39 17.99 -15.28
CA ASN A 41 1.05 18.64 -14.03
C ASN A 41 1.79 17.95 -12.87
N LYS A 42 2.06 18.69 -11.78
CA LYS A 42 2.75 18.14 -10.60
C LYS A 42 1.86 17.22 -9.76
N MET A 43 0.69 16.82 -10.28
CA MET A 43 -0.23 15.95 -9.55
C MET A 43 0.34 14.54 -9.54
N SER A 44 0.18 13.89 -8.39
CA SER A 44 0.30 12.45 -8.29
C SER A 44 -0.83 11.76 -9.06
N TRP A 45 -0.61 10.50 -9.40
CA TRP A 45 -1.61 9.66 -10.05
C TRP A 45 -2.95 9.59 -9.29
N GLU A 46 -2.92 9.50 -7.95
CA GLU A 46 -4.14 9.45 -7.13
C GLU A 46 -4.87 10.82 -7.12
N GLU A 47 -4.15 11.94 -7.19
CA GLU A 47 -4.75 13.28 -7.29
C GLU A 47 -5.40 13.52 -8.65
N LEU A 48 -4.74 13.11 -9.74
CA LEU A 48 -5.31 13.17 -11.09
C LEU A 48 -6.60 12.37 -11.18
N VAL A 49 -6.62 11.15 -10.65
CA VAL A 49 -7.83 10.32 -10.63
C VAL A 49 -8.92 10.95 -9.76
N CYS A 50 -8.56 11.51 -8.61
CA CYS A 50 -9.52 12.25 -7.77
C CYS A 50 -10.15 13.43 -8.53
N GLN A 51 -9.37 14.14 -9.36
CA GLN A 51 -9.91 15.21 -10.21
C GLN A 51 -10.88 14.65 -11.26
N LEU A 52 -10.48 13.61 -12.00
CA LEU A 52 -11.35 12.99 -13.01
C LEU A 52 -12.67 12.48 -12.39
N MET A 53 -12.62 11.88 -11.20
CA MET A 53 -13.83 11.45 -10.50
C MET A 53 -14.73 12.62 -10.10
N GLN A 54 -14.17 13.75 -9.71
CA GLN A 54 -14.96 14.96 -9.43
C GLN A 54 -15.67 15.47 -10.69
N GLU A 55 -14.98 15.46 -11.84
CA GLU A 55 -15.55 15.84 -13.13
C GLU A 55 -16.70 14.89 -13.53
N LEU A 56 -16.54 13.57 -13.32
CA LEU A 56 -17.61 12.60 -13.55
C LEU A 56 -18.81 12.82 -12.62
N MET A 57 -18.57 13.13 -11.34
CA MET A 57 -19.64 13.45 -10.39
C MET A 57 -20.41 14.71 -10.80
N GLU A 58 -19.71 15.73 -11.30
CA GLU A 58 -20.33 16.96 -11.81
C GLU A 58 -21.20 16.67 -13.03
N GLN A 59 -20.69 15.90 -14.00
CA GLN A 59 -21.44 15.49 -15.19
C GLN A 59 -22.69 14.68 -14.84
N ALA A 60 -22.59 13.80 -13.84
CA ALA A 60 -23.68 12.97 -13.37
C ALA A 60 -24.71 13.72 -12.51
N GLY A 61 -24.43 14.98 -12.14
CA GLY A 61 -25.23 15.72 -11.17
C GLY A 61 -25.27 15.04 -9.79
N ALA A 62 -24.21 14.31 -9.43
CA ALA A 62 -24.15 13.53 -8.20
C ALA A 62 -23.97 14.45 -6.99
N THR A 63 -24.77 14.22 -5.95
CA THR A 63 -24.85 15.13 -4.79
C THR A 63 -24.44 14.44 -3.49
N LYS A 64 -24.29 15.21 -2.41
CA LYS A 64 -24.04 14.65 -1.07
C LYS A 64 -25.20 13.83 -0.51
N ALA A 65 -26.39 13.94 -1.09
CA ALA A 65 -27.55 13.14 -0.72
C ALA A 65 -27.53 11.73 -1.34
N ASP A 66 -26.61 11.48 -2.28
CA ASP A 66 -26.44 10.16 -2.92
C ASP A 66 -25.46 9.28 -2.13
N GLN A 67 -25.56 7.98 -2.35
CA GLN A 67 -24.64 6.99 -1.78
C GLN A 67 -23.54 6.66 -2.80
N PHE A 68 -22.29 6.58 -2.35
CA PHE A 68 -21.15 6.16 -3.17
C PHE A 68 -20.59 4.84 -2.69
N LEU A 69 -20.49 3.86 -3.59
CA LEU A 69 -19.82 2.59 -3.40
C LEU A 69 -18.54 2.64 -4.23
N VAL A 70 -17.38 2.60 -3.58
CA VAL A 70 -16.10 2.83 -4.24
C VAL A 70 -15.21 1.60 -4.14
N CYS A 71 -14.56 1.21 -5.24
CA CYS A 71 -13.59 0.14 -5.24
C CYS A 71 -12.47 0.41 -4.23
N SER A 72 -11.95 -0.66 -3.62
CA SER A 72 -10.81 -0.61 -2.68
C SER A 72 -9.45 -0.39 -3.36
N GLY A 73 -9.43 -0.24 -4.68
CA GLY A 73 -8.22 -0.01 -5.47
C GLY A 73 -7.42 1.19 -4.96
N ASN A 74 -6.10 1.03 -4.88
CA ASN A 74 -5.19 2.08 -4.38
C ASN A 74 -5.30 3.40 -5.18
N ILE A 75 -5.76 3.33 -6.43
CA ILE A 75 -5.97 4.49 -7.30
C ILE A 75 -6.97 5.49 -6.69
N PHE A 76 -7.92 5.00 -5.89
CA PHE A 76 -8.99 5.80 -5.29
C PHE A 76 -8.68 6.33 -3.89
N HIS A 77 -7.49 6.08 -3.32
CA HIS A 77 -7.20 6.49 -1.93
C HIS A 77 -7.34 8.01 -1.69
N THR A 78 -6.86 8.85 -2.60
CA THR A 78 -7.06 10.31 -2.49
C THR A 78 -8.55 10.67 -2.63
N TYR A 79 -9.28 9.98 -3.50
CA TYR A 79 -10.71 10.16 -3.68
C TYR A 79 -11.52 9.75 -2.44
N HIS A 80 -11.17 8.64 -1.77
CA HIS A 80 -11.75 8.21 -0.49
C HIS A 80 -11.61 9.29 0.60
N LYS A 81 -10.42 9.89 0.70
CA LYS A 81 -10.18 11.00 1.64
C LYS A 81 -11.02 12.21 1.28
N TRP A 82 -11.03 12.58 0.00
CA TRP A 82 -11.81 13.72 -0.48
C TRP A 82 -13.31 13.56 -0.21
N LEU A 83 -13.90 12.38 -0.46
CA LEU A 83 -15.30 12.10 -0.16
C LEU A 83 -15.60 12.27 1.33
N THR A 84 -14.73 11.74 2.20
CA THR A 84 -14.82 11.90 3.66
C THR A 84 -14.76 13.37 4.07
N GLU A 85 -13.74 14.10 3.60
CA GLU A 85 -13.51 15.51 3.96
C GLU A 85 -14.65 16.42 3.47
N LYS A 86 -15.25 16.10 2.33
CA LYS A 86 -16.39 16.84 1.78
C LYS A 86 -17.74 16.41 2.36
N GLY A 87 -17.79 15.36 3.17
CA GLY A 87 -19.00 14.87 3.83
C GLY A 87 -19.98 14.17 2.88
N TYR A 88 -19.47 13.42 1.90
CA TYR A 88 -20.29 12.50 1.09
C TYR A 88 -20.55 11.20 1.85
N HIS A 89 -21.71 10.57 1.59
CA HIS A 89 -22.01 9.23 2.08
C HIS A 89 -21.33 8.19 1.20
N TRP A 90 -20.28 7.55 1.70
CA TRP A 90 -19.52 6.58 0.92
C TRP A 90 -19.02 5.40 1.75
N GLN A 91 -18.79 4.27 1.09
CA GLN A 91 -18.11 3.10 1.66
C GLN A 91 -17.35 2.33 0.59
N THR A 92 -16.39 1.52 1.01
CA THR A 92 -15.73 0.59 0.08
C THR A 92 -16.66 -0.56 -0.30
N HIS A 93 -16.63 -0.94 -1.57
CA HIS A 93 -17.39 -2.08 -2.08
C HIS A 93 -16.53 -2.91 -3.02
N LYS A 94 -16.78 -4.22 -3.08
CA LYS A 94 -16.18 -5.09 -4.08
C LYS A 94 -17.05 -5.00 -5.32
N MET A 95 -16.52 -4.47 -6.42
CA MET A 95 -17.34 -4.32 -7.61
C MET A 95 -17.52 -5.65 -8.34
N ASP A 96 -18.75 -5.82 -8.79
CA ASP A 96 -19.23 -6.80 -9.73
C ASP A 96 -20.32 -6.11 -10.58
N GLY A 97 -21.00 -6.88 -11.44
CA GLY A 97 -22.12 -6.35 -12.22
C GLY A 97 -21.75 -5.23 -13.19
N LEU A 98 -22.67 -4.26 -13.33
CA LEU A 98 -22.65 -3.29 -14.42
C LEU A 98 -21.45 -2.35 -14.32
N ALA A 99 -21.08 -1.92 -13.11
CA ALA A 99 -19.94 -1.02 -12.92
C ALA A 99 -18.62 -1.68 -13.36
N HIS A 100 -18.46 -2.97 -13.07
CA HIS A 100 -17.31 -3.75 -13.49
C HIS A 100 -17.27 -3.92 -15.01
N ASP A 101 -18.39 -4.35 -15.61
CA ASP A 101 -18.50 -4.55 -17.06
C ASP A 101 -18.29 -3.23 -17.82
N ALA A 102 -18.78 -2.11 -17.29
CA ALA A 102 -18.59 -0.78 -17.85
C ALA A 102 -17.11 -0.37 -17.85
N ALA A 103 -16.38 -0.60 -16.75
CA ALA A 103 -14.96 -0.30 -16.66
C ALA A 103 -14.13 -1.14 -17.64
N GLU A 104 -14.36 -2.46 -17.67
CA GLU A 104 -13.65 -3.37 -18.56
C GLU A 104 -13.95 -3.11 -20.04
N GLY A 105 -15.23 -2.88 -20.35
CA GLY A 105 -15.68 -2.53 -21.70
C GLY A 105 -15.09 -1.21 -22.17
N ALA A 106 -15.07 -0.18 -21.32
CA ALA A 106 -14.48 1.11 -21.67
C ALA A 106 -12.96 1.02 -21.87
N PHE A 107 -12.25 0.21 -21.08
CA PHE A 107 -10.83 -0.06 -21.31
C PHE A 107 -10.61 -0.83 -22.62
N HIS A 108 -11.39 -1.88 -22.89
CA HIS A 108 -11.29 -2.63 -24.15
C HIS A 108 -11.56 -1.74 -25.37
N ASN A 109 -12.61 -0.92 -25.34
CA ASN A 109 -12.95 0.01 -26.42
C ASN A 109 -11.81 1.00 -26.69
N MET A 110 -11.20 1.57 -25.65
CA MET A 110 -10.03 2.45 -25.80
C MET A 110 -8.87 1.75 -26.52
N VAL A 111 -8.64 0.47 -26.23
CA VAL A 111 -7.55 -0.31 -26.84
C VAL A 111 -7.88 -0.68 -28.29
N VAL A 112 -9.14 -1.02 -28.59
CA VAL A 112 -9.64 -1.29 -29.96
C VAL A 112 -9.62 -0.03 -30.82
N GLU A 113 -10.00 1.12 -30.29
CA GLU A 113 -9.91 2.43 -30.97
C GLU A 113 -8.48 2.76 -31.43
N ALA A 114 -7.47 2.26 -30.69
CA ALA A 114 -6.06 2.40 -31.06
C ALA A 114 -5.59 1.38 -32.12
N GLY A 115 -6.46 0.46 -32.54
CA GLY A 115 -6.20 -0.56 -33.57
C GLY A 115 -5.90 -1.96 -33.05
N PHE A 116 -6.16 -2.24 -31.76
CA PHE A 116 -6.04 -3.61 -31.25
C PHE A 116 -7.15 -4.50 -31.81
N PRO A 117 -6.90 -5.79 -32.12
CA PRO A 117 -7.91 -6.64 -32.72
C PRO A 117 -9.12 -6.88 -31.80
N GLU A 118 -10.31 -6.46 -32.25
CA GLU A 118 -11.56 -6.53 -31.48
C GLU A 118 -11.97 -7.95 -31.04
N HIS A 119 -11.57 -8.96 -31.80
CA HIS A 119 -11.88 -10.36 -31.47
C HIS A 119 -11.08 -10.88 -30.27
N ILE A 120 -10.00 -10.20 -29.86
CA ILE A 120 -9.21 -10.56 -28.68
C ILE A 120 -9.83 -9.84 -27.47
N LYS A 121 -10.59 -10.59 -26.66
CA LYS A 121 -11.34 -10.08 -25.52
C LYS A 121 -10.82 -10.66 -24.21
N LEU A 122 -11.15 -10.00 -23.10
CA LEU A 122 -10.97 -10.57 -21.77
C LEU A 122 -11.93 -11.76 -21.60
N ILE A 123 -11.40 -12.94 -21.30
CA ILE A 123 -12.18 -14.18 -21.12
C ILE A 123 -11.99 -14.64 -19.67
N GLU A 124 -13.08 -14.96 -18.98
CA GLU A 124 -13.06 -15.54 -17.62
C GLU A 124 -12.16 -14.79 -16.61
N ARG A 125 -12.06 -13.46 -16.76
CA ARG A 125 -11.19 -12.59 -15.95
C ARG A 125 -9.70 -12.98 -16.00
N ASP A 126 -9.23 -13.59 -17.10
CA ASP A 126 -7.80 -13.82 -17.35
C ASP A 126 -7.10 -12.52 -17.80
N TYR A 127 -6.98 -11.58 -16.86
CA TYR A 127 -6.30 -10.31 -17.08
C TYR A 127 -4.84 -10.49 -17.49
N ARG A 128 -4.20 -11.57 -17.04
CA ARG A 128 -2.78 -11.79 -17.27
C ARG A 128 -2.51 -12.02 -18.75
N SER A 129 -3.24 -12.95 -19.37
CA SER A 129 -3.08 -13.23 -20.80
C SER A 129 -3.55 -12.05 -21.63
N TYR A 130 -4.71 -11.48 -21.31
CA TYR A 130 -5.28 -10.34 -22.03
C TYR A 130 -4.35 -9.12 -22.03
N TYR A 131 -3.83 -8.70 -20.87
CA TYR A 131 -2.87 -7.60 -20.80
C TYR A 131 -1.54 -7.95 -21.46
N SER A 132 -1.09 -9.20 -21.39
CA SER A 132 0.13 -9.61 -22.09
C SER A 132 0.00 -9.48 -23.62
N ASP A 133 -1.17 -9.75 -24.18
CA ASP A 133 -1.41 -9.62 -25.62
C ASP A 133 -1.46 -8.16 -26.04
N ILE A 134 -2.10 -7.29 -25.26
CA ILE A 134 -2.09 -5.83 -25.48
C ILE A 134 -0.67 -5.28 -25.40
N GLU A 135 0.08 -5.64 -24.35
CA GLU A 135 1.45 -5.18 -24.16
C GLU A 135 2.37 -5.63 -25.30
N ARG A 136 2.21 -6.87 -25.78
CA ARG A 136 2.97 -7.40 -26.93
C ARG A 136 2.61 -6.65 -28.21
N TRP A 137 1.32 -6.40 -28.46
CA TRP A 137 0.85 -5.65 -29.62
C TRP A 137 1.40 -4.21 -29.61
N VAL A 138 1.33 -3.50 -28.48
CA VAL A 138 1.92 -2.15 -28.37
C VAL A 138 3.44 -2.20 -28.56
N ALA A 139 4.13 -3.15 -27.93
CA ALA A 139 5.59 -3.24 -27.98
C ALA A 139 6.15 -3.64 -29.36
N ALA A 140 5.33 -4.25 -30.23
CA ALA A 140 5.72 -4.66 -31.57
C ALA A 140 5.92 -3.47 -32.54
N ASP A 141 5.45 -2.27 -32.19
CA ASP A 141 5.63 -1.06 -32.99
C ASP A 141 6.20 0.09 -32.11
N PRO A 142 7.39 0.62 -32.43
CA PRO A 142 7.98 1.74 -31.68
C PRO A 142 7.08 2.97 -31.55
N GLU A 143 6.29 3.31 -32.56
CA GLU A 143 5.41 4.47 -32.53
C GLU A 143 4.22 4.23 -31.60
N ARG A 144 3.59 3.05 -31.66
CA ARG A 144 2.55 2.67 -30.68
C ARG A 144 3.10 2.67 -29.27
N LYS A 145 4.32 2.14 -29.07
CA LYS A 145 4.95 2.13 -27.75
C LYS A 145 5.17 3.54 -27.22
N LYS A 146 5.63 4.47 -28.04
CA LYS A 146 5.79 5.87 -27.62
C LYS A 146 4.46 6.52 -27.22
N LEU A 147 3.36 6.18 -27.90
CA LEU A 147 2.04 6.78 -27.68
C LEU A 147 1.28 6.16 -26.52
N TYR A 148 1.37 4.84 -26.33
CA TYR A 148 0.49 4.10 -25.42
C TYR A 148 1.21 3.52 -24.22
N TRP A 149 2.54 3.53 -24.15
CA TRP A 149 3.23 2.98 -22.99
C TRP A 149 3.14 3.94 -21.79
N LYS A 150 2.71 3.43 -20.64
CA LYS A 150 2.60 4.22 -19.40
C LYS A 150 3.95 4.82 -19.02
N ASP A 151 3.96 6.13 -18.79
CA ASP A 151 5.13 6.84 -18.28
C ASP A 151 5.31 6.54 -16.78
N ARG A 152 6.33 5.75 -16.48
CA ARG A 152 6.58 5.28 -15.12
C ARG A 152 7.03 6.39 -14.18
N GLU A 153 7.60 7.50 -14.68
CA GLU A 153 8.14 8.54 -13.81
C GLU A 153 7.01 9.37 -13.19
N VAL A 154 6.03 9.80 -14.00
CA VAL A 154 4.88 10.56 -13.50
C VAL A 154 3.90 9.68 -12.70
N ARG A 155 3.87 8.37 -12.99
CA ARG A 155 3.05 7.37 -12.29
C ARG A 155 3.71 6.84 -11.01
N LYS A 156 4.95 7.21 -10.71
CA LYS A 156 5.67 6.74 -9.54
C LYS A 156 5.09 7.40 -8.29
N LYS A 157 4.68 6.58 -7.31
CA LYS A 157 4.38 7.12 -5.98
C LYS A 157 5.63 7.85 -5.46
N PRO A 158 5.49 9.07 -4.92
CA PRO A 158 6.62 9.80 -4.37
C PRO A 158 7.33 8.90 -3.35
N SER A 159 8.66 8.90 -3.39
CA SER A 159 9.50 8.14 -2.45
C SER A 159 9.40 8.78 -1.07
N LEU A 160 8.30 8.54 -0.37
CA LEU A 160 8.12 9.04 0.98
C LEU A 160 9.03 8.25 1.92
N PRO A 161 9.90 8.92 2.69
CA PRO A 161 10.69 8.26 3.71
C PRO A 161 9.75 7.63 4.75
N ARG A 162 9.78 6.30 4.86
CA ARG A 162 8.94 5.57 5.82
C ARG A 162 9.76 5.25 7.06
N TYR A 163 9.33 5.81 8.20
CA TYR A 163 9.88 5.54 9.51
C TYR A 163 8.99 4.53 10.23
N VAL A 164 9.53 3.34 10.50
CA VAL A 164 8.80 2.23 11.12
C VAL A 164 9.53 1.78 12.37
N LEU A 165 8.85 1.80 13.51
CA LEU A 165 9.38 1.22 14.74
C LEU A 165 9.39 -0.31 14.63
N LYS A 166 10.52 -0.95 14.91
CA LYS A 166 10.67 -2.42 14.85
C LYS A 166 11.79 -2.90 15.78
N SER A 167 11.95 -4.21 15.90
CA SER A 167 13.11 -4.83 16.57
C SER A 167 14.34 -4.85 15.66
N THR A 168 15.52 -4.74 16.26
CA THR A 168 16.80 -5.04 15.61
C THR A 168 17.05 -6.54 15.42
N LEU A 169 16.27 -7.41 16.08
CA LEU A 169 16.45 -8.87 16.17
C LEU A 169 17.90 -9.20 16.60
N SER A 170 18.46 -10.32 16.17
CA SER A 170 19.82 -10.75 16.56
C SER A 170 20.97 -9.86 16.05
N LYS A 171 20.70 -8.74 15.37
CA LYS A 171 21.76 -7.89 14.77
C LYS A 171 21.78 -6.50 15.39
N ALA A 172 22.93 -6.14 15.98
CA ALA A 172 23.20 -4.77 16.36
C ALA A 172 23.15 -3.83 15.14
N ARG A 173 22.76 -2.57 15.37
CA ARG A 173 22.73 -1.52 14.35
C ARG A 173 23.45 -0.28 14.86
N SER A 174 23.85 0.60 13.95
CA SER A 174 24.33 1.94 14.33
C SER A 174 23.16 2.91 14.21
N CYS A 175 22.94 3.72 15.25
CA CYS A 175 22.01 4.83 15.16
C CYS A 175 22.56 5.90 14.22
N HIS A 176 21.75 6.36 13.28
CA HIS A 176 22.14 7.40 12.32
C HIS A 176 22.04 8.80 12.92
N GLY A 177 21.26 8.99 14.01
CA GLY A 177 21.14 10.29 14.69
C GLY A 177 22.27 10.58 15.69
N CYS A 178 22.66 9.58 16.49
CA CYS A 178 23.67 9.76 17.54
C CYS A 178 24.96 8.94 17.36
N HIS A 179 25.04 8.12 16.31
CA HIS A 179 26.18 7.24 16.00
C HIS A 179 26.53 6.19 17.05
N LYS A 180 25.73 6.06 18.12
CA LYS A 180 25.88 5.01 19.13
C LYS A 180 25.24 3.69 18.66
N PRO A 181 25.71 2.54 19.17
CA PRO A 181 25.11 1.25 18.86
C PRO A 181 23.67 1.16 19.38
N ILE A 182 22.83 0.50 18.59
CA ILE A 182 21.52 -0.01 18.97
C ILE A 182 21.71 -1.52 19.17
N PRO A 183 21.60 -2.04 20.40
CA PRO A 183 21.83 -3.45 20.67
C PRO A 183 20.87 -4.38 19.90
N PRO A 184 21.23 -5.66 19.72
CA PRO A 184 20.27 -6.70 19.30
C PRO A 184 19.01 -6.69 20.18
N PHE A 185 17.88 -7.14 19.63
CA PHE A 185 16.59 -7.23 20.33
C PHE A 185 16.16 -5.93 21.02
N SER A 186 16.51 -4.78 20.45
CA SER A 186 16.10 -3.46 20.94
C SER A 186 15.10 -2.80 19.99
N PRO A 187 14.19 -1.95 20.50
CA PRO A 187 13.40 -1.07 19.65
C PRO A 187 14.30 -0.15 18.82
N ALA A 188 14.03 -0.07 17.52
CA ALA A 188 14.71 0.83 16.59
C ALA A 188 13.72 1.36 15.56
N VAL A 189 13.84 2.64 15.22
CA VAL A 189 13.12 3.22 14.09
C VAL A 189 13.93 2.99 12.82
N GLU A 190 13.36 2.26 11.87
CA GLU A 190 13.95 2.04 10.56
C GLU A 190 13.37 3.02 9.55
N LEU A 191 14.25 3.83 8.96
CA LEU A 191 13.96 4.61 7.78
C LEU A 191 14.22 3.76 6.53
N LYS A 192 13.19 3.54 5.72
CA LYS A 192 13.32 2.97 4.37
C LYS A 192 12.89 3.98 3.33
N TYR A 193 13.73 4.17 2.33
CA TYR A 193 13.33 4.82 1.08
C TYR A 193 14.11 4.25 -0.10
N ARG A 194 13.62 4.54 -1.30
CA ARG A 194 14.30 4.24 -2.56
C ARG A 194 14.62 5.55 -3.25
N GLN A 195 15.84 5.67 -3.74
CA GLN A 195 16.28 6.78 -4.58
C GLN A 195 17.03 6.17 -5.77
N ASP A 196 16.60 6.50 -6.98
CA ASP A 196 17.17 6.00 -8.24
C ASP A 196 17.34 4.47 -8.28
N GLY A 197 16.31 3.75 -7.83
CA GLY A 197 16.30 2.29 -7.75
C GLY A 197 17.12 1.69 -6.61
N ARG A 198 18.00 2.47 -5.97
CA ARG A 198 18.80 2.05 -4.81
C ARG A 198 17.97 2.11 -3.54
N LYS A 199 18.08 1.08 -2.71
CA LYS A 199 17.39 0.98 -1.41
C LYS A 199 18.31 1.52 -0.32
N PHE A 200 17.85 2.55 0.38
CA PHE A 200 18.53 3.08 1.55
C PHE A 200 17.82 2.61 2.82
N ARG A 201 18.61 2.27 3.84
CA ARG A 201 18.13 1.86 5.16
C ARG A 201 18.97 2.52 6.24
N PHE A 202 18.32 3.30 7.08
CA PHE A 202 18.93 3.90 8.26
C PHE A 202 18.17 3.44 9.50
N PHE A 203 18.87 3.36 10.62
CA PHE A 203 18.31 2.96 11.91
C PHE A 203 18.52 4.08 12.91
N PHE A 204 17.55 4.32 13.77
CA PHE A 204 17.62 5.31 14.84
C PHE A 204 17.18 4.65 16.15
N HIS A 205 17.73 5.09 17.28
CA HIS A 205 17.03 4.91 18.55
C HIS A 205 15.66 5.61 18.46
N PRO A 206 14.61 5.11 19.13
CA PRO A 206 13.29 5.75 19.10
C PRO A 206 13.32 7.24 19.43
N GLN A 207 14.17 7.64 20.38
CA GLN A 207 14.35 9.02 20.85
C GLN A 207 15.22 9.85 19.90
N CYS A 208 16.03 9.21 19.05
CA CYS A 208 16.86 9.87 18.03
C CYS A 208 16.13 9.99 16.68
N SER A 209 14.93 9.43 16.54
CA SER A 209 14.17 9.51 15.30
C SER A 209 13.74 10.96 15.03
N PRO A 210 13.95 11.51 13.82
CA PRO A 210 13.57 12.89 13.49
C PRO A 210 12.05 13.09 13.40
N VAL A 211 11.28 12.01 13.31
CA VAL A 211 9.83 12.01 13.25
C VAL A 211 9.26 10.95 14.17
N GLN A 212 8.00 11.11 14.57
CA GLN A 212 7.28 10.00 15.20
C GLN A 212 7.07 8.88 14.17
N PRO A 213 7.50 7.64 14.48
CA PRO A 213 7.34 6.51 13.56
C PRO A 213 5.86 6.16 13.38
N LEU A 214 5.53 5.58 12.23
CA LEU A 214 4.19 5.06 11.97
C LEU A 214 3.82 3.95 12.97
N LYS A 215 2.50 3.73 13.15
CA LYS A 215 1.96 2.67 14.02
C LYS A 215 2.66 1.34 13.72
N SER A 216 3.19 0.72 14.77
CA SER A 216 3.99 -0.50 14.69
C SER A 216 3.27 -1.66 15.35
N ASN A 217 3.55 -2.87 14.85
CA ASN A 217 3.14 -4.14 15.47
C ASN A 217 4.20 -4.65 16.46
N LEU A 218 5.26 -3.87 16.74
CA LEU A 218 6.25 -4.23 17.76
C LEU A 218 5.58 -4.19 19.13
N LEU A 219 5.38 -5.36 19.72
CA LEU A 219 4.88 -5.48 21.07
C LEU A 219 6.01 -5.14 22.04
N GLN A 220 5.77 -4.11 22.85
CA GLN A 220 6.61 -3.74 23.98
C GLN A 220 5.88 -4.16 25.26
N GLN A 221 6.62 -4.71 26.21
CA GLN A 221 6.08 -5.21 27.47
C GLN A 221 6.99 -4.77 28.61
N GLU A 222 6.40 -4.50 29.77
CA GLU A 222 7.12 -4.32 31.02
C GLU A 222 6.93 -5.59 31.86
N VAL A 223 8.01 -6.08 32.44
CA VAL A 223 8.01 -7.26 33.31
C VAL A 223 8.72 -6.94 34.62
N ASN A 224 8.38 -7.66 35.70
CA ASN A 224 9.14 -7.56 36.93
C ASN A 224 10.38 -8.45 36.82
N TRP A 225 11.56 -7.89 37.09
CA TRP A 225 12.83 -8.60 37.08
C TRP A 225 13.63 -8.18 38.31
N GLN A 226 13.88 -9.11 39.23
CA GLN A 226 14.67 -8.86 40.44
C GLN A 226 14.22 -7.65 41.27
N GLY A 227 12.91 -7.37 41.29
CA GLY A 227 12.32 -6.24 42.01
C GLY A 227 12.29 -4.92 41.22
N GLU A 228 12.79 -4.92 39.99
CA GLU A 228 12.75 -3.76 39.09
C GLU A 228 11.77 -3.98 37.93
N ARG A 229 11.24 -2.88 37.37
CA ARG A 229 10.46 -2.93 36.13
C ARG A 229 11.40 -2.90 34.93
N LEU A 230 11.39 -3.96 34.15
CA LEU A 230 12.21 -4.10 32.97
C LEU A 230 11.36 -3.96 31.72
N ALA A 231 11.62 -2.90 30.94
CA ALA A 231 10.98 -2.70 29.64
C ALA A 231 11.73 -3.46 28.54
N GLY A 232 10.99 -4.21 27.74
CA GLY A 232 11.54 -5.01 26.65
C GLY A 232 10.59 -5.13 25.47
N ILE A 233 10.93 -6.05 24.56
CA ILE A 233 10.15 -6.36 23.38
C ILE A 233 9.76 -7.83 23.35
N VAL A 234 8.64 -8.10 22.70
CA VAL A 234 8.20 -9.46 22.39
C VAL A 234 8.36 -9.69 20.90
N VAL A 235 9.21 -10.66 20.55
CA VAL A 235 9.46 -11.04 19.16
C VAL A 235 9.46 -12.55 19.01
N VAL A 236 9.30 -13.01 17.77
CA VAL A 236 9.47 -14.42 17.43
C VAL A 236 10.93 -14.80 17.62
N CYS A 237 11.17 -15.87 18.39
CA CYS A 237 12.47 -16.41 18.69
C CYS A 237 13.15 -16.87 17.39
N PRO A 238 14.30 -16.26 17.02
CA PRO A 238 14.96 -16.56 15.75
C PRO A 238 15.84 -17.82 15.82
N GLU A 239 16.25 -18.23 17.02
CA GLU A 239 17.17 -19.34 17.27
C GLU A 239 16.91 -19.93 18.66
N GLU A 240 17.29 -21.18 18.89
CA GLU A 240 17.09 -21.84 20.18
C GLU A 240 18.07 -21.27 21.22
N VAL A 241 17.54 -20.64 22.27
CA VAL A 241 18.31 -20.07 23.38
C VAL A 241 17.68 -20.43 24.72
N PRO A 242 18.46 -20.67 25.79
CA PRO A 242 17.89 -20.99 27.10
C PRO A 242 17.16 -19.78 27.69
N CYS A 243 15.97 -20.01 28.25
CA CYS A 243 15.26 -19.02 29.03
C CYS A 243 16.06 -18.66 30.30
N THR A 244 16.21 -17.36 30.57
CA THR A 244 17.00 -16.85 31.69
C THR A 244 16.37 -17.20 33.05
N LEU A 245 15.07 -17.50 33.09
CA LEU A 245 14.35 -17.83 34.34
C LEU A 245 14.31 -19.33 34.62
N CYS A 246 13.81 -20.13 33.67
CA CYS A 246 13.58 -21.55 33.90
C CYS A 246 14.68 -22.46 33.34
N GLY A 247 15.61 -21.92 32.55
CA GLY A 247 16.67 -22.69 31.88
C GLY A 247 16.22 -23.52 30.68
N ASN A 248 14.91 -23.72 30.49
CA ASN A 248 14.37 -24.45 29.33
C ASN A 248 14.56 -23.66 28.02
N PRO A 249 14.72 -24.35 26.87
CA PRO A 249 14.93 -23.68 25.59
C PRO A 249 13.72 -22.85 25.14
N LEU A 250 14.01 -21.71 24.52
CA LEU A 250 13.06 -20.91 23.75
C LEU A 250 12.98 -21.47 22.32
N GLU A 251 11.87 -22.13 22.01
CA GLU A 251 11.65 -22.75 20.70
C GLU A 251 11.64 -21.71 19.56
N VAL A 252 12.33 -22.03 18.47
CA VAL A 252 12.30 -21.24 17.23
C VAL A 252 10.86 -21.09 16.73
N GLY A 253 10.48 -19.86 16.37
CA GLY A 253 9.13 -19.58 15.89
C GLY A 253 8.10 -19.27 16.98
N LYS A 254 8.41 -19.47 18.27
CA LYS A 254 7.56 -19.03 19.39
C LYS A 254 7.90 -17.59 19.80
N LYS A 255 6.94 -16.89 20.41
CA LYS A 255 7.19 -15.55 20.96
C LYS A 255 8.00 -15.66 22.25
N ALA A 256 8.99 -14.80 22.39
CA ALA A 256 9.78 -14.67 23.60
C ALA A 256 10.00 -13.18 23.92
N PHE A 257 10.15 -12.89 25.21
CA PHE A 257 10.49 -11.56 25.70
C PHE A 257 12.00 -11.38 25.68
N TYR A 258 12.44 -10.18 25.29
CA TYR A 258 13.85 -9.78 25.26
C TYR A 258 14.01 -8.38 25.86
N ALA A 259 14.96 -8.22 26.77
CA ALA A 259 15.28 -6.93 27.39
C ALA A 259 16.76 -6.87 27.82
N TYR A 260 17.22 -5.70 28.24
CA TYR A 260 18.58 -5.53 28.78
C TYR A 260 18.53 -5.08 30.23
N HIS A 261 19.20 -5.81 31.11
CA HIS A 261 19.47 -5.41 32.50
C HIS A 261 20.98 -5.35 32.69
N GLU A 262 21.50 -4.23 33.20
CA GLU A 262 22.94 -4.03 33.40
C GLU A 262 23.81 -4.37 32.17
N ASN A 263 23.35 -4.02 30.97
CA ASN A 263 23.98 -4.34 29.67
C ASN A 263 24.02 -5.84 29.30
N LYS A 264 23.32 -6.71 30.02
CA LYS A 264 23.13 -8.13 29.67
C LYS A 264 21.77 -8.35 29.05
N LEU A 265 21.74 -9.08 27.94
CA LEU A 265 20.49 -9.49 27.31
C LEU A 265 19.83 -10.57 28.18
N ILE A 266 18.61 -10.30 28.60
CA ILE A 266 17.71 -11.25 29.23
C ILE A 266 16.70 -11.69 28.19
N CYS A 267 16.46 -12.99 28.11
CA CYS A 267 15.40 -13.56 27.30
C CYS A 267 14.61 -14.62 28.06
N GLY A 268 13.33 -14.78 27.76
CA GLY A 268 12.52 -15.82 28.40
C GLY A 268 11.13 -15.99 27.78
N HIS A 269 10.47 -17.06 28.20
CA HIS A 269 9.07 -17.33 27.87
C HIS A 269 8.19 -16.23 28.44
N LEU A 270 7.09 -15.89 27.77
CA LEU A 270 6.19 -14.84 28.25
C LEU A 270 5.60 -15.20 29.61
N GLU A 271 5.25 -16.48 29.78
CA GLU A 271 4.67 -17.03 31.01
C GLU A 271 5.65 -16.98 32.19
N CYS A 272 6.97 -17.05 31.93
CA CYS A 272 7.97 -16.95 32.99
C CYS A 272 8.04 -15.56 33.63
N PHE A 273 7.59 -14.52 32.94
CA PHE A 273 7.59 -13.14 33.44
C PHE A 273 6.27 -12.70 34.08
N GLU A 274 5.26 -13.58 34.07
CA GLU A 274 3.95 -13.34 34.71
C GLU A 274 3.89 -13.89 36.15
N LEU A 275 4.97 -14.54 36.61
CA LEU A 275 5.11 -15.17 37.94
C LEU A 275 5.62 -14.22 39.03
#